data_AF-A0A2D4GFK5-F1
#
_entry.id   AF-A0A2D4GFK5-F1
#
_cell.length_a   1.000
_cell.length_b   1.000
_cell.length_c   1.000
_cell.angle_alpha   90.00
_cell.angle_beta   90.00
_cell.angle_gamma   90.00
#
_symmetry.space_group_name_H-M   'P 1'
#
loop_
_entity.id
_entity.type
_entity.pdbx_description
1 polymer ?
#
loop_
_entity_poly.entity_id
_entity_poly.type
_entity_poly.pdbx_seq_one_letter_code
_entity_poly.pdbx_strand_id
1 'polypeptide(L)'
;LKAASLGCDDLLLPIAAMLSVEKVFIHPGHEQKQKEAEVRHQQLSLQMGGSNDFTTLLNIFEQCKASESPSAWCQENWVHWRAVKLAFSVERQLREIVNRLKQLPDFLKEDFDGSRNEILRRCLCAGYFAN
;
A
#
# COMPACT_ATOMS: atom_id res chain seq x y z
N LEU A 1 -10.20 -8.35 6.81
CA LEU A 1 -10.82 -9.69 6.97
C LEU A 1 -10.97 -10.42 5.64
N LYS A 2 -11.74 -9.90 4.66
CA LYS A 2 -11.88 -10.53 3.34
C LYS A 2 -10.53 -10.88 2.66
N ALA A 3 -9.57 -9.97 2.72
CA ALA A 3 -8.23 -10.20 2.19
C ALA A 3 -7.49 -11.35 2.90
N ALA A 4 -7.68 -11.49 4.20
CA ALA A 4 -7.10 -12.58 4.98
C ALA A 4 -7.76 -13.93 4.63
N SER A 5 -9.07 -13.93 4.39
CA SER A 5 -9.83 -15.13 3.98
C SER A 5 -9.40 -15.63 2.60
N LEU A 6 -9.07 -14.72 1.68
CA LEU A 6 -8.59 -15.01 0.32
C LEU A 6 -7.06 -15.13 0.21
N GLY A 7 -6.33 -15.00 1.33
CA GLY A 7 -4.87 -15.13 1.34
C GLY A 7 -4.07 -14.02 0.64
N CYS A 8 -4.62 -12.80 0.54
CA CYS A 8 -3.97 -11.64 -0.08
C CYS A 8 -3.71 -10.48 0.90
N ASP A 9 -3.68 -10.77 2.20
CA ASP A 9 -3.37 -9.80 3.24
C ASP A 9 -1.93 -9.26 3.15
N ASP A 10 -1.03 -9.95 2.46
CA ASP A 10 0.29 -9.44 2.09
C ASP A 10 0.23 -8.17 1.24
N LEU A 11 -0.76 -8.04 0.35
CA LEU A 11 -0.94 -6.87 -0.52
C LEU A 11 -1.85 -5.80 0.11
N LEU A 12 -2.95 -6.23 0.73
CA LEU A 12 -3.96 -5.30 1.24
C LEU A 12 -3.58 -4.63 2.55
N LEU A 13 -2.79 -5.27 3.41
CA LEU A 13 -2.36 -4.63 4.66
C LEU A 13 -1.43 -3.43 4.41
N PRO A 14 -0.41 -3.51 3.52
CA PRO A 14 0.34 -2.33 3.10
C PRO A 14 -0.53 -1.22 2.52
N ILE A 15 -1.47 -1.55 1.63
CA ILE A 15 -2.37 -0.55 1.02
C ILE A 15 -3.22 0.13 2.08
N ALA A 16 -3.86 -0.64 2.97
CA ALA A 16 -4.69 -0.11 4.05
C ALA A 16 -3.87 0.79 5.00
N ALA A 17 -2.63 0.40 5.32
CA ALA A 17 -1.74 1.20 6.14
C ALA A 17 -1.34 2.52 5.46
N MET A 18 -1.05 2.49 4.15
CA MET A 18 -0.73 3.69 3.37
C MET A 18 -1.93 4.64 3.23
N LEU A 19 -3.15 4.12 3.13
CA LEU A 19 -4.38 4.93 3.11
C LEU A 19 -4.73 5.53 4.48
N SER A 20 -4.20 4.95 5.57
CA SER A 20 -4.43 5.42 6.94
C SER A 20 -3.51 6.58 7.34
N VAL A 21 -2.52 6.93 6.51
CA VAL A 21 -1.58 8.03 6.78
C VAL A 21 -1.85 9.21 5.85
N GLU A 22 -1.73 10.41 6.39
CA GLU A 22 -1.91 11.63 5.60
C GLU A 22 -0.64 12.00 4.82
N LYS A 23 -0.83 12.66 3.67
CA LYS A 23 0.23 13.33 2.89
C LYS A 23 1.42 12.43 2.59
N VAL A 24 1.22 11.35 1.82
CA VAL A 24 2.31 10.49 1.36
C VAL A 24 3.22 11.23 0.38
N PHE A 25 2.64 11.97 -0.57
CA PHE A 25 3.38 12.69 -1.61
C PHE A 25 3.77 14.11 -1.19
N ILE A 26 5.00 14.51 -1.51
CA ILE A 26 5.53 15.86 -1.30
C ILE A 26 5.21 16.70 -2.54
N HIS A 27 4.58 17.86 -2.33
CA HIS A 27 4.34 18.86 -3.37
C HIS A 27 5.16 20.12 -3.05
N PRO A 28 6.34 20.31 -3.67
CA PRO A 28 7.19 21.45 -3.36
C PRO A 28 6.63 22.75 -3.96
N GLY A 29 6.82 23.88 -3.26
CA GLY A 29 6.29 25.18 -3.70
C GLY A 29 7.07 25.87 -4.84
N HIS A 30 8.21 25.34 -5.26
CA HIS A 30 9.01 25.90 -6.35
C HIS A 30 8.74 25.14 -7.66
N GLU A 31 8.32 25.85 -8.71
CA GLU A 31 7.81 25.27 -9.96
C GLU A 31 8.74 24.21 -10.58
N GLN A 32 10.05 24.47 -10.60
CA GLN A 32 11.03 23.52 -11.13
C GLN A 32 11.04 22.18 -10.35
N LYS A 33 10.99 22.25 -9.01
CA LYS A 33 10.96 21.06 -8.15
C LYS A 33 9.61 20.35 -8.23
N GLN A 34 8.54 21.10 -8.51
CA GLN A 34 7.22 20.51 -8.72
C GLN A 34 7.20 19.62 -9.95
N LYS A 35 7.77 20.07 -11.08
CA LYS A 35 7.91 19.26 -12.29
C LYS A 35 8.73 17.99 -12.04
N GLU A 36 9.81 18.08 -11.28
CA GLU A 36 10.61 16.91 -10.88
C GLU A 36 9.81 15.92 -10.01
N ALA A 37 9.04 16.42 -9.04
CA ALA A 37 8.19 15.60 -8.19
C ALA A 37 7.10 14.87 -9.00
N GLU A 38 6.41 15.59 -9.89
CA GLU A 38 5.36 15.03 -10.74
C GLU A 38 5.90 13.92 -11.66
N VAL A 39 7.08 14.10 -12.26
CA VAL A 39 7.73 13.07 -13.07
C VAL A 39 8.04 11.82 -12.24
N ARG A 40 8.55 12.00 -11.01
CA ARG A 40 8.83 10.86 -10.11
C ARG A 40 7.55 10.13 -9.69
N HIS A 41 6.48 10.85 -9.35
CA HIS A 41 5.19 10.26 -9.00
C HIS A 41 4.58 9.49 -10.17
N GLN A 42 4.67 10.03 -11.39
CA GLN A 42 4.24 9.33 -12.60
C GLN A 42 5.05 8.05 -12.85
N GLN A 43 6.38 8.09 -12.67
CA GLN A 43 7.22 6.90 -12.79
C GLN A 43 6.82 5.80 -11.80
N LEU A 44 6.56 6.16 -10.53
CA LEU A 44 6.10 5.21 -9.51
C LEU A 44 4.74 4.58 -9.87
N SER A 45 3.85 5.33 -10.50
CA SER A 45 2.55 4.82 -10.96
C SER A 45 2.68 3.89 -12.18
N LEU A 46 3.54 4.24 -13.14
CA LEU A 46 3.76 3.45 -14.35
C LEU A 46 4.49 2.12 -14.08
N GLN A 47 5.36 2.07 -13.08
CA GLN A 47 6.08 0.84 -12.69
C GLN A 47 5.15 -0.33 -12.35
N MET A 48 3.93 -0.05 -11.89
CA MET A 48 2.92 -1.07 -11.59
C MET A 48 1.91 -1.29 -12.73
N GLY A 49 2.28 -0.91 -13.96
CA GLY A 49 1.43 -1.09 -15.15
C GLY A 49 0.34 -0.03 -15.29
N GLY A 50 0.50 1.15 -14.66
CA GLY A 50 -0.45 2.26 -14.75
C GLY A 50 -1.81 1.97 -14.11
N SER A 51 -1.88 0.99 -13.21
CA SER A 51 -3.10 0.70 -12.47
C SER A 51 -3.29 1.69 -11.32
N ASN A 52 -4.52 1.72 -10.80
CA ASN A 52 -5.04 2.66 -9.79
C ASN A 52 -4.08 3.07 -8.65
N ASP A 53 -4.43 4.16 -7.97
CA ASP A 53 -3.65 4.74 -6.84
C ASP A 53 -3.22 3.71 -5.79
N PHE A 54 -4.01 2.65 -5.55
CA PHE A 54 -3.66 1.59 -4.60
C PHE A 54 -2.39 0.83 -4.99
N THR A 55 -2.18 0.55 -6.27
CA THR A 55 -0.95 -0.12 -6.72
C THR A 55 0.27 0.79 -6.58
N THR A 56 0.10 2.10 -6.78
CA THR A 56 1.17 3.08 -6.54
C THR A 56 1.54 3.14 -5.06
N LEU A 57 0.55 3.14 -4.16
CA LEU A 57 0.79 3.10 -2.72
C LEU A 57 1.49 1.82 -2.27
N LEU A 58 1.10 0.67 -2.83
CA LEU A 58 1.77 -0.60 -2.58
C LEU A 58 3.23 -0.56 -3.04
N ASN A 59 3.49 -0.05 -4.24
CA ASN A 59 4.83 0.10 -4.79
C ASN A 59 5.72 0.98 -3.90
N ILE A 60 5.20 2.12 -3.44
CA ILE A 60 5.92 3.02 -2.52
C ILE A 60 6.28 2.31 -1.23
N PHE A 61 5.33 1.57 -0.64
CA PHE A 61 5.56 0.84 0.59
C PHE A 61 6.65 -0.22 0.41
N GLU A 62 6.55 -1.04 -0.64
CA GLU A 62 7.48 -2.15 -0.92
C GLU A 62 8.89 -1.65 -1.23
N GLN A 63 9.03 -0.68 -2.13
CA GLN A 63 10.34 -0.12 -2.48
C GLN A 63 11.01 0.60 -1.31
N CYS A 64 10.25 1.38 -0.54
CA CYS A 64 10.79 2.04 0.65
C CYS A 64 11.25 1.01 1.68
N LYS A 65 10.48 -0.06 1.89
CA LYS A 65 10.81 -1.13 2.85
C LYS A 65 12.01 -1.97 2.42
N ALA A 66 12.19 -2.16 1.11
CA ALA A 66 13.32 -2.90 0.53
C ALA A 66 14.61 -2.06 0.42
N SER A 67 14.52 -0.73 0.52
CA SER A 67 15.67 0.17 0.43
C SER A 67 16.61 0.02 1.63
N GLU A 68 17.92 0.02 1.38
CA GLU A 68 18.95 0.09 2.43
C GLU A 68 18.90 1.42 3.21
N SER A 69 18.40 2.48 2.58
CA SER A 69 18.21 3.80 3.19
C SER A 69 16.79 4.33 2.89
N PRO A 70 15.77 3.86 3.62
CA PRO A 70 14.37 4.22 3.36
C PRO A 70 14.10 5.73 3.35
N SER A 71 14.78 6.48 4.22
CA SER A 71 14.64 7.94 4.28
C SER A 71 15.21 8.64 3.05
N ALA A 72 16.34 8.17 2.52
CA ALA A 72 16.94 8.72 1.30
C ALA A 72 16.08 8.38 0.07
N TRP A 73 15.61 7.12 -0.02
CA TRP A 73 14.68 6.71 -1.07
C TRP A 73 13.41 7.57 -1.07
N CYS A 74 12.82 7.85 0.10
CA CYS A 74 11.68 8.75 0.20
C CYS A 74 11.99 10.16 -0.29
N GLN A 75 13.16 10.70 0.01
CA GLN A 75 13.58 12.02 -0.45
C GLN A 75 13.71 12.08 -1.97
N GLU A 76 14.36 11.08 -2.58
CA GLU A 76 14.57 10.98 -4.04
C GLU A 76 13.25 10.84 -4.82
N ASN A 77 12.26 10.20 -4.18
CA ASN A 77 10.95 9.93 -4.77
C ASN A 77 9.87 10.94 -4.37
N TRP A 78 10.23 12.03 -3.68
CA TRP A 78 9.30 13.05 -3.22
C TRP A 78 8.14 12.47 -2.39
N VAL A 79 8.50 11.59 -1.45
CA VAL A 79 7.58 10.93 -0.50
C VAL A 79 7.93 11.35 0.93
N HIS A 80 6.92 11.60 1.76
CA HIS A 80 7.12 11.92 3.16
C HIS A 80 7.53 10.67 3.95
N TRP A 81 8.82 10.59 4.31
CA TRP A 81 9.35 9.49 5.13
C TRP A 81 8.56 9.26 6.43
N ARG A 82 8.14 10.33 7.12
CA ARG A 82 7.35 10.23 8.35
C ARG A 82 6.02 9.51 8.12
N ALA A 83 5.36 9.76 6.99
CA ALA A 83 4.10 9.10 6.63
C ALA A 83 4.32 7.60 6.38
N VAL A 84 5.34 7.25 5.58
CA VAL A 84 5.65 5.84 5.27
C VAL A 84 6.11 5.07 6.52
N LYS A 85 6.92 5.68 7.38
CA LYS A 85 7.33 5.08 8.66
C LYS A 85 6.13 4.80 9.58
N LEU A 86 5.14 5.69 9.59
CA LEU A 86 3.89 5.46 10.30
C LEU A 86 3.10 4.32 9.66
N ALA A 87 3.00 4.28 8.33
CA ALA A 87 2.37 3.19 7.60
C ALA A 87 3.02 1.83 7.92
N PHE A 88 4.36 1.74 8.02
CA PHE A 88 5.04 0.51 8.48
C PHE A 88 4.59 0.06 9.87
N SER A 89 4.39 1.01 10.78
CA SER A 89 3.94 0.71 12.13
C SER A 89 2.48 0.23 12.16
N VAL A 90 1.61 0.86 11.36
CA VAL A 90 0.21 0.47 11.19
C VAL A 90 0.11 -0.91 10.54
N GLU A 91 0.85 -1.15 9.46
CA GLU A 91 0.87 -2.43 8.74
C GLU A 91 1.27 -3.58 9.66
N ARG A 92 2.31 -3.40 10.49
CA ARG A 92 2.73 -4.38 11.49
C ARG A 92 1.60 -4.70 12.49
N GLN A 93 0.94 -3.67 13.03
CA GLN A 93 -0.18 -3.86 13.97
C GLN A 93 -1.35 -4.59 13.31
N LEU A 94 -1.72 -4.22 12.09
CA LEU A 94 -2.78 -4.88 11.34
C LEU A 94 -2.43 -6.35 11.07
N ARG A 95 -1.16 -6.65 10.74
CA ARG A 95 -0.70 -8.01 10.50
C ARG A 95 -0.76 -8.86 11.77
N GLU A 96 -0.37 -8.31 12.91
CA GLU A 96 -0.52 -9.00 14.21
C GLU A 96 -1.98 -9.31 14.53
N ILE A 97 -2.88 -8.35 14.33
CA ILE A 97 -4.33 -8.55 14.55
C ILE A 97 -4.87 -9.62 13.61
N VAL A 98 -4.58 -9.54 12.31
CA VAL A 98 -5.03 -10.52 11.31
C VAL A 98 -4.49 -11.91 11.63
N ASN A 99 -3.23 -12.03 12.03
CA ASN A 99 -2.64 -13.32 12.39
C ASN A 99 -3.36 -13.95 13.59
N ARG A 100 -3.74 -13.17 14.61
CA ARG A 100 -4.53 -13.67 15.74
C ARG A 100 -5.92 -14.13 15.29
N LEU A 101 -6.59 -13.35 14.43
CA LEU A 101 -7.91 -13.68 13.91
C LEU A 101 -7.89 -14.96 13.06
N LYS A 102 -6.83 -15.18 12.28
CA LYS A 102 -6.62 -16.41 11.48
C LYS A 102 -6.48 -17.68 12.33
N GLN A 103 -6.16 -17.57 13.63
CA GLN A 103 -6.07 -18.73 14.54
C GLN A 103 -7.41 -19.09 15.19
N LEU A 104 -8.46 -18.27 15.00
CA LEU A 104 -9.77 -18.58 15.56
C LEU A 104 -10.41 -19.77 14.82
N PRO A 105 -11.11 -20.68 15.52
CA PRO A 105 -11.75 -21.85 14.91
C PRO A 105 -12.75 -21.49 13.80
N ASP A 106 -13.43 -20.36 13.96
CA ASP A 106 -14.48 -19.90 13.04
C ASP A 106 -13.94 -18.99 11.91
N PHE A 107 -12.62 -18.89 11.76
CA PHE A 107 -12.04 -18.09 10.69
C PHE A 107 -12.30 -18.74 9.32
N LEU A 108 -13.16 -18.11 8.53
CA LEU A 108 -13.50 -18.59 7.19
C LEU A 108 -12.33 -18.33 6.22
N LYS A 109 -11.76 -19.42 5.72
CA LYS A 109 -10.89 -19.40 4.55
C LYS A 109 -11.74 -19.61 3.30
N GLU A 110 -11.49 -18.80 2.29
CA GLU A 110 -12.18 -18.89 1.00
C GLU A 110 -11.20 -19.39 -0.04
N ASP A 111 -11.57 -20.46 -0.73
CA ASP A 111 -10.83 -20.91 -1.91
C ASP A 111 -11.37 -20.18 -3.13
N PHE A 112 -10.52 -19.35 -3.72
CA PHE A 112 -10.82 -18.66 -4.96
C PHE A 112 -9.64 -18.82 -5.92
N ASP A 113 -9.90 -19.51 -7.02
CA ASP A 113 -8.94 -19.72 -8.11
C ASP A 113 -9.01 -18.55 -9.08
N GLY A 114 -8.32 -17.46 -8.73
CA GLY A 114 -8.19 -16.28 -9.57
C GLY A 114 -6.82 -15.65 -9.43
N SER A 115 -6.46 -14.83 -10.41
CA SER A 115 -5.19 -14.13 -10.37
C SER A 115 -5.10 -13.22 -9.15
N ARG A 116 -3.88 -12.96 -8.70
CA ARG A 116 -3.59 -12.05 -7.58
C ARG A 116 -4.23 -10.66 -7.76
N ASN A 117 -4.30 -10.17 -9.00
CA ASN A 117 -4.98 -8.91 -9.33
C ASN A 117 -6.50 -8.99 -9.20
N GLU A 118 -7.13 -10.12 -9.55
CA GLU A 118 -8.57 -10.32 -9.36
C GLU A 118 -8.93 -10.43 -7.88
N ILE A 119 -8.09 -11.11 -7.09
CA ILE A 119 -8.24 -11.17 -5.64
C ILE A 119 -8.17 -9.76 -5.05
N LEU A 120 -7.16 -8.96 -5.45
CA LEU A 120 -7.00 -7.59 -5.01
C LEU A 120 -8.26 -6.74 -5.30
N ARG A 121 -8.76 -6.79 -6.54
CA ARG A 121 -9.98 -6.07 -6.94
C ARG A 121 -11.20 -6.53 -6.12
N ARG A 122 -11.36 -7.83 -5.91
CA ARG A 122 -12.46 -8.37 -5.07
C ARG A 122 -12.40 -7.85 -3.64
N CYS A 123 -11.22 -7.82 -3.04
CA CYS A 123 -11.05 -7.31 -1.68
C CYS A 123 -11.33 -5.81 -1.59
N LEU A 124 -10.87 -5.03 -2.58
CA LEU A 124 -11.17 -3.60 -2.66
C LEU A 124 -12.67 -3.36 -2.82
N CYS A 125 -13.35 -4.06 -3.74
CA CYS A 125 -14.80 -3.95 -3.88
C CYS A 125 -15.52 -4.35 -2.59
N ALA A 126 -15.14 -5.45 -1.94
CA ALA A 126 -15.77 -5.87 -0.69
C ALA A 126 -15.59 -4.87 0.47
N GLY A 127 -14.48 -4.12 0.49
CA GLY A 127 -14.18 -3.15 1.55
C GLY A 127 -14.64 -1.72 1.27
N TYR A 128 -14.70 -1.30 0.01
CA TYR A 128 -14.94 0.09 -0.41
C TYR A 128 -16.26 0.30 -1.17
N PHE A 129 -17.02 -0.73 -1.52
CA PHE A 129 -18.29 -0.57 -2.27
C PHE A 129 -19.39 0.17 -1.49
N ALA A 130 -19.26 0.32 -0.18
CA ALA A 130 -20.20 1.07 0.67
C ALA A 130 -19.72 2.47 1.07
N ASN A 131 -18.64 2.98 0.47
CA ASN A 131 -18.16 4.37 0.67
C ASN A 131 -18.64 5.28 -0.47
#